data_AF-A0A219UYT0-F1
#
_entry.id   AF-A0A219UYT0-F1
#
_cell.length_a   1.000
_cell.length_b   1.000
_cell.length_c   1.000
_cell.angle_alpha   90.00
_cell.angle_beta   90.00
_cell.angle_gamma   90.00
#
_symmetry.space_group_name_H-M   'P 1'
#
loop_
_entity.id
_entity.type
_entity.pdbx_description
1 polymer ?
#
loop_
_entity_poly.entity_id
_entity_poly.type
_entity_poly.pdbx_seq_one_letter_code
_entity_poly.pdbx_strand_id
1 'polypeptide(L)'
;DSLFGYYGLVLAMAAIVCLGSVVWAHHMFMVGLDVNTAVFFSSVTMIIGVPTGIKVFSWLVMLGGSRFRLWDPIIWWIIGFIGLFTIGGVTGIMLSASVL
;
A
#
# COMPACT_ATOMS: atom_id res chain seq x y z
N ASP A 1 -14.49 9.64 -19.44
CA ASP A 1 -13.58 10.12 -18.37
C ASP A 1 -12.63 9.00 -17.97
N SER A 2 -11.34 9.18 -18.22
CA SER A 2 -10.30 8.18 -17.94
C SER A 2 -9.83 8.27 -16.49
N LEU A 3 -9.53 7.12 -15.88
CA LEU A 3 -8.88 7.03 -14.58
C LEU A 3 -7.54 7.79 -14.64
N PHE A 4 -7.30 8.70 -13.69
CA PHE A 4 -6.02 9.39 -13.60
C PHE A 4 -4.90 8.37 -13.40
N GLY A 5 -3.91 8.38 -14.29
CA GLY A 5 -2.79 7.45 -14.23
C GLY A 5 -3.19 5.98 -14.41
N TYR A 6 -4.15 5.67 -15.29
CA TYR A 6 -4.61 4.29 -15.56
C TYR A 6 -3.46 3.26 -15.67
N TYR A 7 -2.46 3.51 -16.51
CA TYR A 7 -1.30 2.61 -16.63
C TYR A 7 -0.50 2.50 -15.33
N GLY A 8 -0.34 3.61 -14.58
CA GLY A 8 0.30 3.60 -13.27
C GLY A 8 -0.46 2.76 -12.24
N LEU A 9 -1.80 2.82 -12.24
CA LEU A 9 -2.66 1.97 -11.43
C LEU A 9 -2.51 0.48 -11.79
N VAL A 10 -2.52 0.14 -13.09
CA VAL A 10 -2.34 -1.24 -13.56
C VAL A 10 -0.96 -1.78 -13.16
N LEU A 11 0.11 -1.00 -13.39
CA LEU A 11 1.47 -1.38 -13.02
C LEU A 11 1.65 -1.50 -11.50
N ALA A 12 1.02 -0.62 -10.71
CA ALA A 12 1.03 -0.71 -9.26
C ALA A 12 0.34 -2.00 -8.76
N MET A 13 -0.81 -2.37 -9.34
CA MET A 13 -1.48 -3.62 -8.98
C MET A 13 -0.64 -4.84 -9.35
N ALA A 14 -0.04 -4.85 -10.54
CA ALA A 14 0.85 -5.94 -10.96
C ALA A 14 2.08 -6.04 -10.03
N ALA A 15 2.70 -4.92 -9.67
CA ALA A 15 3.83 -4.89 -8.74
C ALA A 15 3.47 -5.44 -7.36
N ILE A 16 2.31 -5.07 -6.80
CA ILE A 16 1.84 -5.60 -5.50
C ILE A 16 1.65 -7.11 -5.56
N VAL A 17 1.08 -7.64 -6.65
CA VAL A 17 0.90 -9.09 -6.82
C VAL A 17 2.25 -9.81 -6.90
N CYS A 18 3.17 -9.31 -7.73
CA CYS A 18 4.49 -9.91 -7.88
C CYS A 18 5.29 -9.87 -6.57
N LEU A 19 5.42 -8.69 -5.94
CA LEU A 19 6.16 -8.53 -4.70
C LEU A 19 5.50 -9.27 -3.52
N GLY A 20 4.16 -9.29 -3.47
CA GLY A 20 3.39 -9.98 -2.45
C GLY A 20 3.69 -11.48 -2.35
N SER A 21 4.06 -12.11 -3.48
CA SER A 21 4.45 -13.53 -3.50
C SER A 21 5.80 -13.82 -2.82
N VAL A 22 6.62 -12.81 -2.55
CA VAL A 22 8.01 -12.95 -2.10
C VAL A 22 8.24 -12.40 -0.69
N VAL A 23 7.20 -11.97 0.05
CA VAL A 23 7.38 -11.27 1.35
C VAL A 23 6.96 -12.07 2.58
N TRP A 24 6.50 -13.32 2.44
CA TRP A 24 5.89 -14.07 3.55
C TRP A 24 6.71 -14.14 4.84
N ALA A 25 8.05 -14.17 4.73
CA ALA A 25 8.92 -14.35 5.89
C ALA A 25 8.94 -13.15 6.84
N HIS A 26 8.36 -11.99 6.48
CA HIS A 26 8.19 -10.89 7.44
C HIS A 26 7.30 -11.26 8.63
N HIS A 27 6.47 -12.30 8.52
CA HIS A 27 5.70 -12.84 9.66
C HIS A 27 6.55 -13.70 10.61
N MET A 28 7.79 -14.00 10.21
CA MET A 28 8.67 -14.96 10.85
C MET A 28 9.96 -14.32 11.38
N PHE A 29 10.04 -12.99 11.48
CA PHE A 29 11.28 -12.33 11.90
C PHE A 29 11.83 -12.78 13.27
N MET A 30 10.98 -13.31 14.15
CA MET A 30 11.38 -13.81 15.47
C MET A 30 11.76 -15.30 15.52
N VAL A 31 11.78 -16.01 14.39
CA VAL A 31 12.13 -17.45 14.38
C VAL A 31 13.65 -17.72 14.33
N GLY A 32 14.47 -16.67 14.29
CA GLY A 32 15.93 -16.79 14.22
C GLY A 32 16.49 -16.89 12.79
N LEU A 33 15.94 -16.09 11.86
CA LEU A 33 16.49 -15.95 10.50
C LEU A 33 17.89 -15.34 10.53
N ASP A 34 18.74 -15.69 9.56
CA ASP A 34 20.02 -14.98 9.38
C ASP A 34 19.79 -13.52 8.97
N VAL A 35 20.75 -12.65 9.32
CA VAL A 35 20.63 -11.19 9.13
C VAL A 35 20.40 -10.82 7.67
N ASN A 36 21.05 -11.49 6.72
CA ASN A 36 20.92 -11.17 5.30
C ASN A 36 19.51 -11.50 4.78
N THR A 37 18.99 -12.67 5.14
CA THR A 37 17.61 -13.06 4.83
C THR A 37 16.62 -12.08 5.45
N ALA A 38 16.79 -11.74 6.74
CA ALA A 38 15.88 -10.85 7.44
C ALA A 38 15.87 -9.43 6.82
N VAL A 39 17.03 -8.87 6.48
CA VAL A 39 17.16 -7.57 5.80
C VAL A 39 16.57 -7.61 4.38
N PHE A 40 16.75 -8.72 3.64
CA PHE A 40 16.09 -8.89 2.34
C PHE A 40 14.56 -8.83 2.47
N PHE A 41 13.96 -9.66 3.33
CA PHE A 41 12.50 -9.66 3.49
C PHE A 41 11.95 -8.36 4.09
N SER A 42 12.71 -7.71 4.98
CA SER A 42 12.38 -6.37 5.50
C SER A 42 12.33 -5.33 4.39
N SER A 43 13.39 -5.24 3.58
CA SER A 43 13.48 -4.27 2.49
C SER A 43 12.44 -4.50 1.39
N VAL A 44 12.22 -5.75 0.96
CA VAL A 44 11.20 -6.06 -0.06
C VAL A 44 9.79 -5.76 0.45
N THR A 45 9.50 -6.02 1.73
CA THR A 45 8.19 -5.67 2.32
C THR A 45 7.97 -4.16 2.36
N MET A 46 8.98 -3.37 2.72
CA MET A 46 8.90 -1.90 2.67
C MET A 46 8.64 -1.37 1.25
N ILE A 47 9.25 -1.98 0.22
CA ILE A 47 9.10 -1.55 -1.18
C ILE A 47 7.64 -1.64 -1.66
N ILE A 48 6.82 -2.57 -1.13
CA ILE A 48 5.38 -2.67 -1.44
C ILE A 48 4.62 -1.37 -1.09
N GLY A 49 5.16 -0.56 -0.17
CA GLY A 49 4.63 0.76 0.15
C GLY A 49 4.59 1.71 -1.05
N VAL A 50 5.52 1.57 -2.02
CA VAL A 50 5.59 2.45 -3.20
C VAL A 50 4.39 2.27 -4.14
N PRO A 51 4.12 1.07 -4.71
CA PRO A 51 2.94 0.88 -5.58
C PRO A 51 1.62 1.09 -4.82
N THR A 52 1.58 0.79 -3.53
CA THR A 52 0.42 1.09 -2.68
C THR A 52 0.18 2.60 -2.57
N GLY A 53 1.25 3.39 -2.35
CA GLY A 53 1.21 4.85 -2.34
C GLY A 53 0.74 5.43 -3.67
N ILE A 54 1.21 4.90 -4.81
CA ILE A 54 0.73 5.32 -6.15
C ILE A 54 -0.79 5.21 -6.22
N LYS A 55 -1.37 4.10 -5.79
CA LYS A 55 -2.83 3.91 -5.78
C LYS A 55 -3.53 4.94 -4.89
N VAL A 56 -3.05 5.15 -3.67
CA VAL A 56 -3.64 6.12 -2.72
C VAL A 56 -3.61 7.53 -3.30
N PHE A 57 -2.49 7.97 -3.85
CA PHE A 57 -2.39 9.28 -4.50
C PHE A 57 -3.30 9.38 -5.72
N SER A 58 -3.37 8.35 -6.57
CA SER A 58 -4.30 8.35 -7.70
C SER A 58 -5.75 8.48 -7.26
N TRP A 59 -6.17 7.80 -6.18
CA TRP A 59 -7.52 7.93 -5.64
C TRP A 59 -7.80 9.33 -5.10
N LEU A 60 -6.86 9.94 -4.39
CA LEU A 60 -7.01 11.31 -3.89
C LEU A 60 -7.16 12.33 -5.03
N VAL A 61 -6.37 12.20 -6.10
CA VAL A 61 -6.47 13.07 -7.28
C VAL A 61 -7.84 12.89 -7.97
N MET A 62 -8.30 11.65 -8.14
CA MET A 62 -9.62 11.39 -8.75
C MET A 62 -10.77 11.91 -7.89
N LEU A 63 -10.69 11.76 -6.56
CA LEU A 63 -11.68 12.33 -5.65
C LEU A 63 -11.69 13.85 -5.72
N GLY A 64 -10.53 14.50 -5.67
CA GLY A 64 -10.41 15.96 -5.75
C GLY A 64 -10.95 16.57 -7.05
N GLY A 65 -10.89 15.83 -8.15
CA GLY A 65 -11.46 16.24 -9.44
C GLY A 65 -12.95 15.88 -9.64
N SER A 66 -13.55 15.11 -8.73
CA SER A 66 -14.92 14.62 -8.88
C SER A 66 -15.95 15.55 -8.23
N ARG A 67 -17.16 15.64 -8.83
CA ARG A 67 -18.30 16.35 -8.22
C ARG A 67 -19.14 15.34 -7.43
N PHE A 68 -18.97 15.31 -6.11
CA PHE A 68 -19.69 14.39 -5.24
C PHE A 68 -20.80 15.09 -4.44
N ARG A 69 -21.83 14.31 -4.09
CA ARG A 69 -22.88 14.72 -3.15
C ARG A 69 -22.46 14.30 -1.75
N LEU A 70 -22.19 15.27 -0.86
CA LEU A 70 -21.73 15.01 0.51
C LEU A 70 -22.71 14.18 1.37
N TRP A 71 -23.98 14.15 0.99
CA TRP A 71 -25.02 13.36 1.63
C TRP A 71 -25.04 11.89 1.19
N ASP A 72 -24.24 11.53 0.19
CA ASP A 72 -24.11 10.15 -0.25
C ASP A 72 -23.21 9.38 0.75
N PRO A 73 -23.72 8.34 1.44
CA PRO A 73 -22.94 7.58 2.42
C PRO A 73 -21.70 6.92 1.82
N ILE A 74 -21.68 6.67 0.51
CA ILE A 74 -20.53 6.06 -0.17
C ILE A 74 -19.30 6.96 -0.10
N ILE A 75 -19.46 8.28 -0.15
CA ILE A 75 -18.33 9.22 -0.09
C ILE A 75 -17.62 9.15 1.26
N TRP A 76 -18.39 9.06 2.36
CA TRP A 76 -17.83 8.88 3.70
C TRP A 76 -17.10 7.56 3.84
N TRP A 77 -17.62 6.48 3.24
CA TRP A 77 -16.93 5.20 3.23
C TRP A 77 -15.61 5.27 2.46
N ILE A 78 -15.58 5.91 1.29
CA ILE A 78 -14.34 6.05 0.49
C ILE A 78 -13.30 6.88 1.25
N ILE A 79 -13.69 8.01 1.84
CA ILE A 79 -12.78 8.86 2.64
C ILE A 79 -12.25 8.07 3.85
N GLY A 80 -13.14 7.39 4.57
CA GLY A 80 -12.77 6.54 5.71
C GLY A 80 -11.83 5.41 5.31
N PHE A 81 -12.10 4.73 4.19
CA PHE A 81 -11.24 3.69 3.62
C PHE A 81 -9.84 4.24 3.34
N ILE A 82 -9.71 5.34 2.60
CA ILE A 82 -8.41 5.91 2.25
C ILE A 82 -7.64 6.33 3.51
N GLY A 83 -8.31 6.97 4.48
CA GLY A 83 -7.69 7.40 5.72
C GLY A 83 -7.17 6.24 6.57
N LEU A 84 -8.04 5.27 6.89
CA LEU A 84 -7.67 4.11 7.71
C LEU A 84 -6.66 3.20 7.01
N PHE A 85 -6.80 3.00 5.70
CA PHE A 85 -5.86 2.24 4.90
C PHE A 85 -4.47 2.89 4.90
N THR A 86 -4.39 4.23 4.85
CA THR A 86 -3.11 4.95 4.91
C THR A 86 -2.46 4.83 6.29
N ILE A 87 -3.21 5.04 7.38
CA ILE A 87 -2.68 4.92 8.74
C ILE A 87 -2.17 3.48 8.99
N GLY A 88 -2.98 2.46 8.64
CA GLY A 88 -2.57 1.07 8.76
C GLY A 88 -1.38 0.70 7.85
N GLY A 89 -1.29 1.30 6.66
CA GLY A 89 -0.15 1.14 5.77
C GLY A 89 1.15 1.68 6.37
N VAL A 90 1.12 2.87 6.96
CA VAL A 90 2.29 3.49 7.60
C VAL A 90 2.78 2.66 8.79
N THR A 91 1.89 2.19 9.65
CA THR A 91 2.27 1.29 10.77
C THR A 91 2.80 -0.05 10.25
N GLY A 92 2.28 -0.56 9.15
CA GLY A 92 2.81 -1.76 8.47
C GLY A 92 4.24 -1.58 7.96
N ILE A 93 4.58 -0.40 7.40
CA ILE A 93 5.96 -0.09 6.99
C ILE A 93 6.89 -0.09 8.20
N MET A 94 6.49 0.54 9.31
CA MET A 94 7.27 0.51 10.56
C MET A 94 7.47 -0.92 11.07
N LEU A 95 6.44 -1.76 11.02
CA LEU A 95 6.53 -3.17 11.42
C LEU A 95 7.51 -3.95 10.53
N SER A 96 7.52 -3.69 9.22
CA SER A 96 8.46 -4.35 8.29
C SER A 96 9.93 -3.98 8.54
N ALA A 97 10.19 -2.85 9.20
CA ALA A 97 11.52 -2.40 9.59
C ALA A 97 12.01 -2.97 10.95
N SER A 98 11.22 -3.81 11.63
CA SER A 98 11.54 -4.33 12.98
C SER A 98 12.78 -5.23 13.09
N VAL A 99 13.42 -5.56 11.96
CA VAL A 99 14.67 -6.34 11.87
C VAL A 99 15.91 -5.45 11.85
N LEU A 100 15.76 -4.18 11.46
CA LEU A 100 16.83 -3.17 11.51
C LEU A 100 16.93 -2.58 12.91
#